data_AF-A0ABD0NUB5-F1
#
_entry.id   AF-A0ABD0NUB5-F1
#
_cell.length_a   1.000
_cell.length_b   1.000
_cell.length_c   1.000
_cell.angle_alpha   90.00
_cell.angle_beta   90.00
_cell.angle_gamma   90.00
#
_symmetry.space_group_name_H-M   'P 1'
#
loop_
_entity.id
_entity.type
_entity.pdbx_description
1 polymer ?
#
loop_
_entity_poly.entity_id
_entity_poly.type
_entity_poly.pdbx_seq_one_letter_code
_entity_poly.pdbx_strand_id
1 'polypeptide(L)'
;IVRVGDVKKVHHIELMPTEHLMAVISGRNRQVCLVPMAGLDGREVDKNKVADTKNCQALVTCFCLAIKRQISCYEINKSKSRYCHLVDIQAPGIVQWMTLFGQQLCVGYQSGFMRYSLHGDTPPVSLLHPDDPTLAFIKADNLDALCAVEISNKELLLCFSKIAVYVDTHGRRSRQQEL
;
A
#
# COMPACT_ATOMS: atom_id res chain seq x y z
N ILE A 1 -10.60 -27.34 -12.95
CA ILE A 1 -9.61 -26.24 -12.78
C ILE A 1 -9.92 -25.21 -13.85
N VAL A 2 -10.24 -23.97 -13.47
CA VAL A 2 -10.54 -22.86 -14.40
C VAL A 2 -9.29 -22.00 -14.53
N ARG A 3 -8.95 -21.59 -15.75
CA ARG A 3 -7.82 -20.69 -16.02
C ARG A 3 -8.34 -19.30 -16.35
N VAL A 4 -8.00 -18.33 -15.52
CA VAL A 4 -8.36 -16.91 -15.70
C VAL A 4 -7.08 -16.11 -15.76
N GLY A 5 -6.84 -15.36 -16.85
CA GLY A 5 -5.58 -14.63 -17.01
C GLY A 5 -4.71 -15.08 -18.18
N ASP A 6 -3.68 -14.26 -18.47
CA ASP A 6 -2.62 -14.64 -19.41
C ASP A 6 -1.56 -15.47 -18.69
N VAL A 7 -0.68 -16.18 -19.42
CA VAL A 7 0.52 -16.82 -18.82
C VAL A 7 1.59 -15.76 -18.53
N LYS A 8 1.32 -14.89 -17.56
CA LYS A 8 2.27 -13.88 -17.10
C LYS A 8 2.59 -14.14 -15.63
N LYS A 9 3.84 -13.92 -15.23
CA LYS A 9 4.23 -13.93 -13.81
C LYS A 9 3.33 -12.96 -13.05
N VAL A 10 2.63 -13.46 -12.04
CA VAL A 10 1.82 -12.65 -11.13
C VAL A 10 2.70 -12.22 -9.96
N HIS A 11 2.71 -10.94 -9.66
CA HIS A 11 3.48 -10.38 -8.54
C HIS A 11 2.58 -10.11 -7.34
N HIS A 12 1.30 -9.79 -7.57
CA HIS A 12 0.34 -9.49 -6.52
C HIS A 12 -1.10 -9.71 -7.02
N ILE A 13 -1.97 -10.14 -6.12
CA ILE A 13 -3.40 -10.30 -6.34
C ILE A 13 -4.12 -9.69 -5.14
N GLU A 14 -5.07 -8.80 -5.41
CA GLU A 14 -5.95 -8.24 -4.39
C GLU A 14 -7.40 -8.53 -4.77
N LEU A 15 -8.17 -9.07 -3.81
CA LEU A 15 -9.59 -9.37 -3.99
C LEU A 15 -10.43 -8.17 -3.56
N MET A 16 -11.46 -7.84 -4.35
CA MET A 16 -12.42 -6.77 -4.08
C MET A 16 -13.84 -7.38 -4.09
N PRO A 17 -14.25 -8.07 -3.01
CA PRO A 17 -15.50 -8.83 -2.97
C PRO A 17 -16.74 -7.98 -3.23
N THR A 18 -16.77 -6.77 -2.64
CA THR A 18 -17.89 -5.84 -2.72
C THR A 18 -18.17 -5.37 -4.14
N GLU A 19 -17.12 -5.18 -4.94
CA GLU A 19 -17.19 -4.72 -6.33
C GLU A 19 -17.23 -5.88 -7.33
N HIS A 20 -17.20 -7.12 -6.85
CA HIS A 20 -17.08 -8.33 -7.67
C HIS A 20 -15.85 -8.33 -8.60
N LEU A 21 -14.73 -7.77 -8.13
CA LEU A 21 -13.49 -7.59 -8.89
C LEU A 21 -12.27 -8.19 -8.20
N MET A 22 -11.21 -8.35 -8.97
CA MET A 22 -9.87 -8.69 -8.51
C MET A 22 -8.89 -7.80 -9.27
N ALA A 23 -7.93 -7.21 -8.56
CA ALA A 23 -6.84 -6.46 -9.16
C ALA A 23 -5.58 -7.34 -9.18
N VAL A 24 -4.92 -7.41 -10.33
CA VAL A 24 -3.76 -8.29 -10.54
C VAL A 24 -2.58 -7.49 -11.08
N ILE A 25 -1.44 -7.54 -10.39
CA ILE A 25 -0.15 -7.05 -10.91
C ILE A 25 0.54 -8.20 -11.63
N SER A 26 0.74 -8.08 -12.94
CA SER A 26 1.35 -9.17 -13.73
C SER A 26 2.30 -8.71 -14.84
N GLY A 27 3.14 -9.65 -15.29
CA GLY A 27 4.06 -9.47 -16.40
C GLY A 27 5.37 -8.78 -16.01
N ARG A 28 6.27 -8.61 -16.99
CA ARG A 28 7.59 -7.97 -16.79
C ARG A 28 7.45 -6.51 -16.33
N ASN A 29 6.49 -5.79 -16.89
CA ASN A 29 6.24 -4.39 -16.57
C ASN A 29 5.36 -4.20 -15.34
N ARG A 30 5.05 -5.25 -14.56
CA ARG A 30 4.18 -5.18 -13.37
C ARG A 30 2.90 -4.34 -13.62
N GLN A 31 2.19 -4.66 -14.70
CA GLN A 31 0.99 -3.94 -15.13
C GLN A 31 -0.21 -4.35 -14.27
N VAL A 32 -1.04 -3.39 -13.88
CA VAL A 32 -2.30 -3.65 -13.17
C VAL A 32 -3.43 -3.94 -14.16
N CYS A 33 -4.16 -5.03 -13.91
CA CYS A 33 -5.39 -5.38 -14.62
C CYS A 33 -6.51 -5.61 -13.61
N LEU A 34 -7.71 -5.10 -13.91
CA LEU A 34 -8.93 -5.42 -13.16
C LEU A 34 -9.67 -6.56 -13.87
N VAL A 35 -9.89 -7.65 -13.13
CA VAL A 35 -10.53 -8.88 -13.59
C VAL A 35 -11.82 -9.08 -12.80
N PRO A 36 -12.98 -9.19 -13.45
CA PRO A 36 -14.23 -9.57 -12.77
C PRO A 36 -14.13 -10.96 -12.16
N MET A 37 -14.60 -11.11 -10.92
CA MET A 37 -14.60 -12.40 -10.25
C MET A 37 -15.49 -13.43 -10.96
N ALA A 38 -16.47 -12.98 -11.75
CA ALA A 38 -17.28 -13.87 -12.60
C ALA A 38 -16.43 -14.69 -13.60
N GLY A 39 -15.20 -14.25 -13.91
CA GLY A 39 -14.27 -15.03 -14.71
C GLY A 39 -13.76 -16.29 -14.01
N LEU A 40 -13.74 -16.31 -12.66
CA LEU A 40 -13.38 -17.49 -11.86
C LEU A 40 -14.40 -18.63 -12.02
N ASP A 41 -15.65 -18.30 -12.37
CA ASP A 41 -16.72 -19.26 -12.67
C ASP A 41 -16.63 -19.83 -14.10
N GLY A 42 -15.57 -19.51 -14.85
CA GLY A 42 -15.34 -19.98 -16.22
C GLY A 42 -16.05 -19.16 -17.29
N ARG A 43 -16.62 -18.00 -16.94
CA ARG A 43 -17.20 -17.07 -17.91
C ARG A 43 -16.08 -16.31 -18.64
N GLU A 44 -16.20 -16.12 -19.95
CA GLU A 44 -15.33 -15.17 -20.65
C GLU A 44 -15.64 -13.76 -20.16
N VAL A 45 -14.63 -13.05 -19.67
CA VAL A 45 -14.77 -11.67 -19.23
C VAL A 45 -13.59 -10.83 -19.68
N ASP A 46 -13.88 -9.66 -20.25
CA ASP A 46 -12.87 -8.71 -20.67
C ASP A 46 -12.09 -8.16 -19.47
N LYS A 47 -10.76 -8.23 -19.59
CA LYS A 47 -9.83 -7.64 -18.61
C LYS A 47 -9.64 -6.17 -18.94
N ASN A 48 -9.87 -5.31 -17.95
CA ASN A 48 -9.58 -3.89 -18.09
C ASN A 48 -8.16 -3.63 -17.62
N LYS A 49 -7.24 -3.35 -18.57
CA LYS A 49 -5.91 -2.85 -18.22
C LYS A 49 -6.07 -1.44 -17.68
N VAL A 50 -5.54 -1.20 -16.48
CA VAL A 50 -5.53 0.15 -15.90
C VAL A 50 -4.41 0.92 -16.58
N ALA A 51 -4.73 2.06 -17.19
CA ALA A 51 -3.75 2.91 -17.87
C ALA A 51 -2.62 3.35 -16.91
N ASP A 52 -1.41 3.54 -17.44
CA ASP A 52 -0.24 4.08 -16.73
C ASP A 52 0.27 3.32 -15.50
N THR A 53 -0.15 2.06 -15.31
CA THR A 53 0.21 1.25 -14.14
C THR A 53 1.49 0.41 -14.29
N LYS A 54 2.43 0.83 -15.14
CA LYS A 54 3.71 0.12 -15.30
C LYS A 54 4.57 0.28 -14.03
N ASN A 55 5.25 -0.79 -13.65
CA ASN A 55 6.11 -0.90 -12.47
C ASN A 55 5.39 -0.85 -11.12
N CYS A 56 4.08 -1.15 -11.07
CA CYS A 56 3.31 -1.17 -9.84
C CYS A 56 3.84 -2.19 -8.82
N GLN A 57 3.85 -1.80 -7.54
CA GLN A 57 4.45 -2.59 -6.46
C GLN A 57 3.43 -3.21 -5.48
N ALA A 58 2.28 -2.58 -5.21
CA ALA A 58 1.23 -3.13 -4.33
C ALA A 58 -0.18 -2.61 -4.73
N LEU A 59 -1.25 -3.22 -4.18
CA LEU A 59 -2.66 -2.85 -4.40
C LEU A 59 -3.41 -2.86 -3.05
N VAL A 60 -4.44 -2.01 -2.88
CA VAL A 60 -5.35 -2.02 -1.72
C VAL A 60 -6.78 -1.68 -2.19
N THR A 61 -7.82 -1.78 -1.34
CA THR A 61 -9.27 -1.64 -1.65
C THR A 61 -9.69 -0.34 -2.35
N CYS A 62 -8.87 0.70 -2.30
CA CYS A 62 -8.65 1.67 -3.37
C CYS A 62 -7.21 1.45 -3.86
N PHE A 63 -7.01 1.26 -5.17
CA PHE A 63 -5.68 0.83 -5.62
C PHE A 63 -4.73 2.04 -5.64
N CYS A 64 -3.65 1.93 -4.89
CA CYS A 64 -2.56 2.90 -4.89
C CYS A 64 -1.40 2.32 -5.70
N LEU A 65 -0.81 3.13 -6.56
CA LEU A 65 0.33 2.75 -7.37
C LEU A 65 1.54 3.57 -6.92
N ALA A 66 2.64 2.92 -6.57
CA ALA A 66 3.87 3.59 -6.21
C ALA A 66 4.93 3.45 -7.31
N ILE A 67 5.52 4.56 -7.73
CA ILE A 67 6.69 4.64 -8.61
C ILE A 67 7.72 5.56 -7.95
N LYS A 68 8.82 4.97 -7.46
CA LYS A 68 9.83 5.68 -6.66
C LYS A 68 9.18 6.36 -5.45
N ARG A 69 9.02 7.69 -5.49
CA ARG A 69 8.46 8.52 -4.42
C ARG A 69 7.04 8.99 -4.71
N GLN A 70 6.54 8.76 -5.93
CA GLN A 70 5.22 9.17 -6.35
C GLN A 70 4.23 8.04 -6.11
N ILE A 71 3.08 8.38 -5.53
CA ILE A 71 1.98 7.47 -5.27
C ILE A 71 0.72 8.04 -5.90
N SER A 72 0.10 7.32 -6.82
CA SER A 72 -1.18 7.70 -7.42
C SER A 72 -2.27 6.81 -6.85
N CYS A 73 -3.29 7.43 -6.25
CA CYS A 73 -4.38 6.73 -5.58
C CYS A 73 -5.65 6.81 -6.44
N TYR A 74 -6.37 5.70 -6.54
CA TYR A 74 -7.59 5.60 -7.34
C TYR A 74 -8.72 4.96 -6.54
N GLU A 75 -9.92 5.50 -6.68
CA GLU A 75 -11.15 4.91 -6.17
C GLU A 75 -11.78 4.02 -7.24
N ILE A 76 -12.30 2.87 -6.84
CA ILE A 76 -13.06 1.98 -7.73
C ILE A 76 -14.52 2.41 -7.71
N ASN A 77 -15.14 2.52 -8.88
CA ASN A 77 -16.53 2.93 -9.01
C ASN A 77 -17.30 2.02 -9.96
N LYS A 78 -18.63 2.14 -9.97
CA LYS A 78 -19.51 1.37 -10.86
C LYS A 78 -19.60 1.94 -12.28
N SER A 79 -18.78 2.94 -12.63
CA SER A 79 -18.82 3.60 -13.94
C SER A 79 -18.19 2.72 -15.03
N LYS A 80 -18.31 3.13 -16.30
CA LYS A 80 -17.69 2.42 -17.44
C LYS A 80 -16.17 2.30 -17.33
N SER A 81 -15.47 3.29 -16.75
CA SER A 81 -14.01 3.20 -16.52
C SER A 81 -13.65 2.31 -15.33
N ARG A 82 -14.62 2.01 -14.45
CA ARG A 82 -14.50 1.25 -13.19
C ARG A 82 -13.59 1.86 -12.13
N TYR A 83 -12.96 3.00 -12.39
CA TYR A 83 -12.15 3.73 -11.42
C TYR A 83 -12.08 5.24 -11.72
N CYS A 84 -11.74 6.02 -10.70
CA CYS A 84 -11.46 7.46 -10.75
C CYS A 84 -10.15 7.75 -10.03
N HIS A 85 -9.35 8.68 -10.55
CA HIS A 85 -8.17 9.20 -9.82
C HIS A 85 -8.66 10.01 -8.61
N LEU A 86 -8.00 9.83 -7.47
CA LEU A 86 -8.28 10.55 -6.23
C LEU A 86 -7.23 11.63 -5.98
N VAL A 87 -5.97 11.20 -5.82
CA VAL A 87 -4.89 12.07 -5.37
C VAL A 87 -3.53 11.50 -5.76
N ASP A 88 -2.59 12.40 -6.05
CA ASP A 88 -1.17 12.07 -6.13
C ASP A 88 -0.44 12.52 -4.86
N ILE A 89 0.33 11.61 -4.28
CA ILE A 89 1.08 11.80 -3.04
C ILE A 89 2.57 11.69 -3.34
N GLN A 90 3.34 12.63 -2.79
CA GLN A 90 4.80 12.59 -2.83
C GLN A 90 5.36 12.11 -1.48
N ALA A 91 5.91 10.90 -1.46
CA ALA A 91 6.55 10.32 -0.28
C ALA A 91 7.91 10.99 0.05
N PRO A 92 8.35 10.97 1.33
CA PRO A 92 9.64 11.56 1.72
C PRO A 92 10.83 10.82 1.11
N GLY A 93 10.71 9.50 0.95
CA GLY A 93 11.71 8.63 0.33
C GLY A 93 11.07 7.69 -0.70
N ILE A 94 11.90 6.83 -1.31
CA ILE A 94 11.41 5.79 -2.20
C ILE A 94 10.48 4.88 -1.38
N VAL A 95 9.29 4.63 -1.92
CA VAL A 95 8.30 3.75 -1.31
C VAL A 95 8.86 2.33 -1.29
N GLN A 96 9.01 1.78 -0.09
CA GLN A 96 9.47 0.42 0.16
C GLN A 96 8.29 -0.50 0.50
N TRP A 97 7.25 0.07 1.11
CA TRP A 97 6.04 -0.63 1.49
C TRP A 97 4.84 0.32 1.58
N MET A 98 3.62 -0.17 1.39
CA MET A 98 2.40 0.59 1.64
C MET A 98 1.22 -0.31 2.00
N THR A 99 0.30 0.20 2.82
CA THR A 99 -1.00 -0.43 3.11
C THR A 99 -2.06 0.62 3.46
N LEU A 100 -3.33 0.26 3.45
CA LEU A 100 -4.40 1.06 4.06
C LEU A 100 -4.68 0.57 5.47
N PHE A 101 -4.80 1.52 6.41
CA PHE A 101 -5.45 1.33 7.70
C PHE A 101 -6.74 2.13 7.68
N GLY A 102 -7.87 1.44 7.47
CA GLY A 102 -9.15 2.10 7.18
C GLY A 102 -9.06 2.93 5.89
N GLN A 103 -9.23 4.25 6.01
CA GLN A 103 -9.17 5.20 4.88
C GLN A 103 -7.83 5.97 4.81
N GLN A 104 -6.84 5.58 5.61
CA GLN A 104 -5.55 6.25 5.65
C GLN A 104 -4.47 5.36 5.02
N LEU A 105 -3.73 5.92 4.06
CA LEU A 105 -2.61 5.25 3.43
C LEU A 105 -1.37 5.38 4.31
N CYS A 106 -0.84 4.25 4.77
CA CYS A 106 0.46 4.17 5.41
C CYS A 106 1.52 3.79 4.39
N VAL A 107 2.62 4.54 4.38
CA VAL A 107 3.72 4.41 3.43
C VAL A 107 5.02 4.24 4.21
N GLY A 108 5.68 3.11 4.02
CA GLY A 108 7.03 2.86 4.49
C GLY A 108 8.06 3.31 3.46
N TYR A 109 9.09 4.00 3.94
CA TYR A 109 10.28 4.40 3.18
C TYR A 109 11.50 4.22 4.07
N GLN A 110 12.70 4.40 3.51
CA GLN A 110 13.92 4.24 4.30
C GLN A 110 13.89 5.18 5.52
N SER A 111 14.13 4.60 6.69
CA SER A 111 14.16 5.27 7.99
C SER A 111 12.83 5.81 8.49
N GLY A 112 11.68 5.41 7.93
CA GLY A 112 10.41 5.85 8.48
C GLY A 112 9.14 5.35 7.82
N PHE A 113 8.04 5.75 8.44
CA PHE A 113 6.70 5.54 7.94
C PHE A 113 5.91 6.84 8.02
N MET A 114 5.08 7.10 7.01
CA MET A 114 4.22 8.28 6.96
C MET A 114 2.79 7.86 6.60
N ARG A 115 1.82 8.51 7.21
CA ARG A 115 0.41 8.29 6.98
C ARG A 115 -0.22 9.45 6.24
N TYR A 116 -1.09 9.15 5.28
CA TYR A 116 -1.75 10.13 4.42
C TYR A 116 -3.27 9.92 4.47
N SER A 117 -4.03 11.02 4.45
CA SER A 117 -5.46 10.97 4.10
C SER A 117 -5.61 10.96 2.58
N LEU A 118 -6.40 10.03 2.05
CA LEU A 118 -6.71 9.98 0.62
C LEU A 118 -7.65 11.09 0.16
N HIS A 119 -8.45 11.65 1.07
CA HIS A 119 -9.41 12.71 0.79
C HIS A 119 -8.88 14.10 1.21
N GLY A 120 -7.65 14.18 1.73
CA GLY A 120 -7.04 15.45 2.14
C GLY A 120 -7.58 16.03 3.45
N ASP A 121 -8.43 15.29 4.18
CA ASP A 121 -9.03 15.76 5.44
C ASP A 121 -8.01 16.04 6.55
N THR A 122 -6.85 15.38 6.50
CA THR A 122 -5.77 15.52 7.48
C THR A 122 -4.41 15.60 6.79
N PRO A 123 -3.48 16.42 7.33
CA PRO A 123 -2.12 16.50 6.79
C PRO A 123 -1.38 15.17 6.98
N PRO A 124 -0.30 14.93 6.21
CA PRO A 124 0.53 13.74 6.41
C PRO A 124 1.14 13.69 7.82
N VAL A 125 1.13 12.53 8.45
CA VAL A 125 1.64 12.32 9.82
C VAL A 125 2.78 11.31 9.80
N SER A 126 3.93 11.69 10.39
CA SER A 126 5.04 10.75 10.63
C SER A 126 4.65 9.77 11.73
N LEU A 127 4.91 8.47 11.51
CA LEU A 127 4.71 7.44 12.54
C LEU A 127 5.94 7.25 13.44
N LEU A 128 7.00 8.01 13.19
CA LEU A 128 8.14 8.18 14.10
C LEU A 128 8.22 9.64 14.50
N HIS A 129 8.12 9.91 15.81
CA HIS A 129 8.24 11.27 16.33
C HIS A 129 9.71 11.72 16.23
N PRO A 130 10.00 12.89 15.62
CA PRO A 130 11.39 13.33 15.41
C PRO A 130 12.16 13.57 16.71
N ASP A 131 11.46 13.98 17.77
CA ASP A 131 12.06 14.27 19.08
C ASP A 131 12.12 13.06 20.04
N ASP A 132 11.81 11.84 19.58
CA ASP A 132 11.99 10.64 20.40
C ASP A 132 13.43 10.09 20.23
N PRO A 133 14.34 10.33 21.18
CA PRO A 133 15.73 9.89 21.05
C PRO A 133 15.86 8.36 21.03
N THR A 134 14.87 7.64 21.56
CA THR A 134 14.87 6.18 21.59
C THR A 134 14.65 5.56 20.20
N LEU A 135 14.24 6.36 19.22
CA LEU A 135 14.00 5.94 17.83
C LEU A 135 15.04 6.53 16.85
N ALA A 136 15.96 7.37 17.32
CA ALA A 136 16.94 8.08 16.48
C ALA A 136 17.85 7.13 15.67
N PHE A 137 18.11 5.94 16.20
CA PHE A 137 18.94 4.93 15.57
C PHE A 137 18.38 4.44 14.21
N ILE A 138 17.05 4.44 14.04
CA ILE A 138 16.39 4.02 12.79
C ILE A 138 16.89 4.87 11.62
N LYS A 139 17.01 6.19 11.84
CA LYS A 139 17.54 7.13 10.84
C LYS A 139 19.05 7.06 10.73
N ALA A 140 19.78 6.92 11.83
CA ALA A 140 21.23 6.81 11.81
C ALA A 140 21.71 5.59 11.00
N ASP A 141 21.01 4.47 11.13
CA ASP A 141 21.37 3.20 10.50
C ASP A 141 20.74 2.98 9.12
N ASN A 142 19.95 3.95 8.64
CA ASN A 142 19.24 3.92 7.35
C ASN A 142 18.38 2.65 7.14
N LEU A 143 17.61 2.27 8.16
CA LEU A 143 16.87 1.01 8.14
C LEU A 143 15.72 1.03 7.13
N ASP A 144 15.61 -0.03 6.33
CA ASP A 144 14.53 -0.15 5.35
C ASP A 144 13.21 -0.52 6.03
N ALA A 145 12.12 0.11 5.61
CA ALA A 145 10.77 -0.19 6.06
C ALA A 145 10.24 -1.47 5.40
N LEU A 146 9.83 -2.45 6.20
CA LEU A 146 9.33 -3.74 5.72
C LEU A 146 7.80 -3.82 5.76
N CYS A 147 7.19 -3.50 6.90
CA CYS A 147 5.74 -3.44 7.06
C CYS A 147 5.34 -2.72 8.35
N ALA A 148 4.07 -2.36 8.46
CA ALA A 148 3.45 -1.92 9.70
C ALA A 148 2.25 -2.82 10.03
N VAL A 149 2.05 -3.11 11.31
CA VAL A 149 0.94 -3.95 11.81
C VAL A 149 0.19 -3.18 12.89
N GLU A 150 -1.13 -3.12 12.76
CA GLU A 150 -1.99 -2.56 13.79
C GLU A 150 -2.17 -3.56 14.93
N ILE A 151 -1.69 -3.20 16.12
CA ILE A 151 -1.82 -4.02 17.33
C ILE A 151 -3.12 -3.64 18.04
N SER A 152 -3.43 -2.35 18.08
CA SER A 152 -4.69 -1.80 18.56
C SER A 152 -4.92 -0.41 17.95
N ASN A 153 -6.08 0.20 18.24
CA ASN A 153 -6.37 1.59 17.86
C ASN A 153 -5.41 2.63 18.46
N LYS A 154 -4.52 2.24 19.38
CA LYS A 154 -3.55 3.12 20.04
C LYS A 154 -2.09 2.73 19.81
N GLU A 155 -1.83 1.62 19.11
CA GLU A 155 -0.49 1.07 19.01
C GLU A 155 -0.25 0.36 17.68
N LEU A 156 0.89 0.66 17.08
CA LEU A 156 1.39 0.03 15.87
C LEU A 156 2.73 -0.66 16.13
N LEU A 157 2.98 -1.77 15.46
CA LEU A 157 4.31 -2.35 15.31
C LEU A 157 4.86 -1.93 13.95
N LEU A 158 5.98 -1.20 13.95
CA LEU A 158 6.70 -0.81 12.74
C LEU A 158 7.90 -1.72 12.55
N CYS A 159 7.89 -2.51 11.48
CA CYS A 159 8.94 -3.46 11.16
C CYS A 159 9.92 -2.85 10.15
N PHE A 160 11.18 -2.81 10.54
CA PHE A 160 12.32 -2.42 9.73
C PHE A 160 13.23 -3.62 9.44
N SER A 161 14.22 -3.45 8.56
CA SER A 161 15.09 -4.53 8.11
C SER A 161 15.89 -5.25 9.20
N LYS A 162 16.08 -4.64 10.38
CA LYS A 162 16.86 -5.21 11.49
C LYS A 162 16.12 -5.26 12.83
N ILE A 163 14.93 -4.68 12.92
CA ILE A 163 14.22 -4.48 14.18
C ILE A 163 12.74 -4.22 13.92
N ALA A 164 11.88 -4.49 14.90
CA ALA A 164 10.55 -3.92 14.98
C ALA A 164 10.34 -3.13 16.28
N VAL A 165 9.69 -1.97 16.16
CA VAL A 165 9.42 -1.07 17.28
C VAL A 165 7.92 -0.83 17.44
N TYR A 166 7.46 -0.84 18.68
CA TYR A 166 6.10 -0.46 19.01
C TYR A 166 6.00 1.05 19.19
N VAL A 167 5.03 1.68 18.52
CA VAL A 167 4.77 3.12 18.62
C VAL A 167 3.32 3.40 18.98
N ASP A 168 3.12 4.48 19.72
CA ASP A 168 1.80 5.02 20.03
C ASP A 168 1.21 5.84 18.88
N THR A 169 0.03 6.46 19.11
CA THR A 169 -0.63 7.32 18.11
C THR A 169 0.14 8.59 17.77
N HIS A 170 1.14 8.97 18.57
CA HIS A 170 1.98 10.15 18.35
C HIS A 170 3.34 9.77 17.71
N GLY A 171 3.54 8.49 17.38
CA GLY A 171 4.79 7.99 16.82
C GLY A 171 5.92 7.89 17.83
N ARG A 172 5.63 7.88 19.14
CA ARG A 172 6.61 7.68 20.20
C ARG A 172 6.66 6.23 20.59
N ARG A 173 7.82 5.77 21.07
CA ARG A 173 8.02 4.39 21.51
C ARG A 173 7.06 4.04 22.65
N SER A 174 6.21 3.03 22.44
CA SER A 174 5.21 2.60 23.43
C SER A 174 5.68 1.44 24.31
N ARG A 175 6.66 0.64 23.84
CA ARG A 175 7.23 -0.50 24.58
C ARG A 175 8.76 -0.50 24.52
N GLN A 176 9.40 -0.98 25.58
CA GLN A 176 10.85 -1.16 25.60
C GLN A 176 11.30 -2.44 24.87
N GLN A 177 10.45 -3.45 24.74
CA GLN A 177 10.80 -4.68 24.05
C GLN A 177 10.85 -4.47 22.52
N GLU A 178 11.97 -4.88 21.92
CA GLU A 178 12.21 -4.91 20.47
C GLU A 178 12.08 -6.35 19.98
N LEU A 179 11.67 -6.54 18.72
CA LEU A 179 11.58 -7.84 18.04
C LEU A 179 12.49 -7.89 16.82
#